data_AF-A0A3A8P7M9-F1
#
_entry.id   AF-A0A3A8P7M9-F1
#
_cell.length_a   1.000
_cell.length_b   1.000
_cell.length_c   1.000
_cell.angle_alpha   90.00
_cell.angle_beta   90.00
_cell.angle_gamma   90.00
#
_symmetry.space_group_name_H-M   'P 1'
#
loop_
_entity.id
_entity.type
_entity.pdbx_description
1 polymer ?
#
loop_
_entity_poly.entity_id
_entity_poly.type
_entity_poly.pdbx_seq_one_letter_code
_entity_poly.pdbx_strand_id
1 'polypeptide(L)'
;MSIRPTSSRVTSAASTRVSALATAITAPPAGLGKGDSGPKVKQLQDGLVKLGYLTKAQAATGPGTFGSLTEGAVKKFQAANKLPTTGFYGEQTAAALKKALAKPPVQTPPTQPGKFTKPAVISAPSPNSDSRNGTDIDTIVLHHTGSNNGKGDLAWMRNPQSKVSANYMLDTDGKIYQLVGDEKRAWHAGKAELHGVPTDVNARSIGIEIVNDGSGKTAFTDAQYKALTQLVGYLKQEYKVPANNILGHKDVAVPKGRKDDPAANFDWNRLRKGIGG
;
A
#
# COMPACT_ATOMS: atom_id res chain seq x y z
N MET A 1 -68.41 46.81 9.36
CA MET A 1 -68.08 45.61 10.17
C MET A 1 -66.56 45.59 10.37
N SER A 2 -66.06 45.90 11.57
CA SER A 2 -65.76 44.93 12.67
C SER A 2 -64.54 44.03 12.36
N ILE A 3 -63.48 43.80 13.14
CA ILE A 3 -62.95 44.24 14.46
C ILE A 3 -61.41 43.91 14.47
N ARG A 4 -60.65 44.70 15.25
CA ARG A 4 -59.27 44.64 15.83
C ARG A 4 -58.27 43.45 15.67
N PRO A 5 -56.96 43.70 15.93
CA PRO A 5 -55.81 42.81 15.69
C PRO A 5 -55.36 42.01 16.94
N THR A 6 -54.53 40.96 16.76
CA THR A 6 -53.70 40.37 17.83
C THR A 6 -52.38 39.77 17.32
N SER A 7 -51.33 40.03 18.10
CA SER A 7 -49.96 39.51 18.05
C SER A 7 -49.87 38.05 18.55
N SER A 8 -48.99 37.24 17.95
CA SER A 8 -48.50 35.99 18.56
C SER A 8 -47.05 35.68 18.17
N ARG A 9 -46.16 35.83 19.14
CA ARG A 9 -44.81 35.27 19.20
C ARG A 9 -44.91 33.77 19.51
N VAL A 10 -44.24 32.91 18.74
CA VAL A 10 -44.01 31.50 19.10
C VAL A 10 -42.56 31.10 18.79
N THR A 11 -41.80 31.04 19.89
CA THR A 11 -40.73 30.13 20.33
C THR A 11 -39.83 29.35 19.37
N SER A 12 -38.54 29.36 19.75
CA SER A 12 -37.48 28.43 19.40
C SER A 12 -37.86 26.97 19.59
N ALA A 13 -37.36 26.10 18.71
CA ALA A 13 -37.05 24.71 19.04
C ALA A 13 -35.68 24.37 18.47
N ALA A 14 -34.69 24.32 19.35
CA ALA A 14 -33.39 23.74 19.09
C ALA A 14 -33.57 22.25 18.81
N SER A 15 -33.29 21.80 17.59
CA SER A 15 -33.15 20.38 17.29
C SER A 15 -31.75 19.94 17.70
N THR A 16 -31.67 19.38 18.90
CA THR A 16 -30.52 18.68 19.49
C THR A 16 -29.89 17.74 18.46
N ARG A 17 -28.75 18.13 17.90
CA ARG A 17 -27.84 17.18 17.25
C ARG A 17 -27.25 16.33 18.36
N VAL A 18 -27.74 15.11 18.49
CA VAL A 18 -27.05 14.08 19.27
C VAL A 18 -25.72 13.83 18.57
N SER A 19 -24.64 14.39 19.13
CA SER A 19 -23.27 14.03 18.81
C SER A 19 -23.08 12.56 19.12
N ALA A 20 -23.09 11.72 18.08
CA ALA A 20 -22.52 10.39 18.16
C ALA A 20 -20.99 10.55 18.23
N LEU A 21 -20.44 10.58 19.46
CA LEU A 21 -19.02 10.34 19.69
C LEU A 21 -18.69 8.96 19.08
N ALA A 22 -17.83 8.94 18.05
CA ALA A 22 -17.24 7.69 17.59
C ALA A 22 -16.37 7.13 18.71
N THR A 23 -16.86 6.11 19.42
CA THR A 23 -16.13 5.43 20.49
C THR A 23 -14.80 4.94 19.93
N ALA A 24 -13.68 5.43 20.48
CA ALA A 24 -12.36 5.00 20.08
C ALA A 24 -12.23 3.48 20.30
N ILE A 25 -11.85 2.73 19.24
CA ILE A 25 -11.59 1.29 19.34
C ILE A 25 -10.40 1.07 20.27
N THR A 26 -10.66 0.55 21.47
CA THR A 26 -9.66 0.20 22.49
C THR A 26 -9.32 -1.30 22.41
N ALA A 27 -8.07 -1.64 22.71
CA ALA A 27 -7.65 -3.04 22.80
C ALA A 27 -8.40 -3.75 23.95
N PRO A 28 -8.93 -4.97 23.75
CA PRO A 28 -9.55 -5.73 24.83
C PRO A 28 -8.49 -6.27 25.81
N PRO A 29 -8.93 -6.67 27.03
CA PRO A 29 -8.07 -7.39 27.98
C PRO A 29 -7.48 -8.67 27.37
N ALA A 30 -6.26 -9.02 27.79
CA ALA A 30 -5.59 -10.26 27.39
C ALA A 30 -6.36 -11.51 27.85
N GLY A 31 -6.02 -12.65 27.26
CA GLY A 31 -6.58 -13.95 27.62
C GLY A 31 -7.57 -14.53 26.60
N LEU A 32 -7.53 -14.08 25.33
CA LEU A 32 -8.44 -14.57 24.30
C LEU A 32 -7.74 -15.61 23.41
N GLY A 33 -8.43 -16.71 23.11
CA GLY A 33 -7.92 -17.80 22.29
C GLY A 33 -9.00 -18.46 21.44
N LYS A 34 -8.59 -19.45 20.66
CA LYS A 34 -9.46 -20.20 19.77
C LYS A 34 -10.62 -20.82 20.56
N GLY A 35 -11.85 -20.56 20.09
CA GLY A 35 -13.09 -21.05 20.73
C GLY A 35 -13.80 -20.01 21.58
N ASP A 36 -13.13 -18.92 21.95
CA ASP A 36 -13.78 -17.83 22.68
C ASP A 36 -14.77 -17.07 21.79
N SER A 37 -15.80 -16.51 22.39
CA SER A 37 -16.76 -15.64 21.69
C SER A 37 -17.25 -14.50 22.56
N GLY A 38 -17.79 -13.47 21.91
CA GLY A 38 -18.46 -12.34 22.57
C GLY A 38 -17.76 -11.00 22.39
N PRO A 39 -18.18 -9.97 23.15
CA PRO A 39 -17.81 -8.57 22.88
C PRO A 39 -16.30 -8.30 22.89
N LYS A 40 -15.53 -9.03 23.71
CA LYS A 40 -14.07 -8.89 23.79
C LYS A 40 -13.37 -9.43 22.53
N VAL A 41 -13.86 -10.54 21.98
CA VAL A 41 -13.37 -11.08 20.71
C VAL A 41 -13.72 -10.14 19.57
N LYS A 42 -14.93 -9.58 19.58
CA LYS A 42 -15.30 -8.55 18.60
C LYS A 42 -14.40 -7.31 18.68
N GLN A 43 -14.06 -6.83 19.88
CA GLN A 43 -13.11 -5.71 20.04
C GLN A 43 -11.72 -6.04 19.49
N LEU A 44 -11.24 -7.28 19.71
CA LEU A 44 -9.98 -7.75 19.12
C LEU A 44 -10.06 -7.74 17.59
N GLN A 45 -11.13 -8.30 17.03
CA GLN A 45 -11.36 -8.33 15.59
C GLN A 45 -11.47 -6.92 15.00
N ASP A 46 -12.19 -6.00 15.64
CA ASP A 46 -12.32 -4.60 15.22
C ASP A 46 -10.94 -3.90 15.22
N GLY A 47 -10.10 -4.18 16.23
CA GLY A 47 -8.72 -3.70 16.29
C GLY A 47 -7.83 -4.26 15.18
N LEU A 48 -7.91 -5.57 14.92
CA LEU A 48 -7.17 -6.23 13.83
C LEU A 48 -7.65 -5.76 12.45
N VAL A 49 -8.95 -5.47 12.29
CA VAL A 49 -9.52 -4.87 11.08
C VAL A 49 -8.98 -3.46 10.88
N LYS A 50 -8.98 -2.63 11.94
CA LYS A 50 -8.43 -1.28 11.89
C LYS A 50 -6.95 -1.27 11.50
N LEU A 51 -6.21 -2.30 11.91
CA LEU A 51 -4.78 -2.46 11.62
C LEU A 51 -4.50 -3.24 10.32
N GLY A 52 -5.53 -3.70 9.60
CA GLY A 52 -5.39 -4.39 8.31
C GLY A 52 -4.98 -5.86 8.39
N TYR A 53 -4.96 -6.47 9.57
CA TYR A 53 -4.66 -7.90 9.75
C TYR A 53 -5.88 -8.81 9.55
N LEU A 54 -7.07 -8.22 9.46
CA LEU A 54 -8.34 -8.91 9.22
C LEU A 54 -9.24 -8.01 8.34
N THR A 55 -10.05 -8.58 7.45
CA THR A 55 -11.07 -7.81 6.71
C THR A 55 -12.39 -7.74 7.48
N LYS A 56 -13.24 -6.74 7.21
CA LYS A 56 -14.59 -6.66 7.80
C LYS A 56 -15.42 -7.92 7.53
N ALA A 57 -15.28 -8.51 6.34
CA ALA A 57 -15.96 -9.75 5.98
C ALA A 57 -15.43 -10.96 6.79
N GLN A 58 -14.13 -11.05 7.02
CA GLN A 58 -13.53 -12.09 7.87
C GLN A 58 -13.83 -11.90 9.36
N ALA A 59 -14.12 -10.67 9.78
CA ALA A 59 -14.55 -10.34 11.14
C ALA A 59 -16.07 -10.51 11.36
N ALA A 60 -16.87 -10.59 10.29
CA ALA A 60 -18.34 -10.65 10.34
C ALA A 60 -18.85 -12.04 10.77
N THR A 61 -18.47 -12.46 11.98
CA THR A 61 -18.78 -13.77 12.57
C THR A 61 -19.94 -13.71 13.58
N GLY A 62 -20.82 -12.71 13.48
CA GLY A 62 -21.91 -12.50 14.45
C GLY A 62 -21.41 -11.85 15.76
N PRO A 63 -21.60 -12.45 16.95
CA PRO A 63 -21.19 -11.85 18.24
C PRO A 63 -19.66 -11.73 18.42
N GLY A 64 -18.88 -12.13 17.41
CA GLY A 64 -17.42 -12.16 17.41
C GLY A 64 -16.92 -13.48 17.96
N THR A 65 -16.50 -14.39 17.07
CA THR A 65 -15.97 -15.71 17.44
C THR A 65 -14.51 -15.81 17.08
N PHE A 66 -13.69 -16.26 18.01
CA PHE A 66 -12.26 -16.47 17.84
C PHE A 66 -12.04 -17.79 17.11
N GLY A 67 -12.35 -17.78 15.81
CA GLY A 67 -12.13 -18.90 14.91
C GLY A 67 -10.73 -18.91 14.30
N SER A 68 -10.51 -19.82 13.35
CA SER A 68 -9.23 -19.98 12.62
C SER A 68 -8.78 -18.69 11.90
N LEU A 69 -9.71 -17.89 11.39
CA LEU A 69 -9.41 -16.60 10.74
C LEU A 69 -8.90 -15.56 11.75
N THR A 70 -9.49 -15.52 12.94
CA THR A 70 -9.08 -14.60 14.01
C THR A 70 -7.73 -15.03 14.58
N GLU A 71 -7.54 -16.32 14.80
CA GLU A 71 -6.26 -16.91 15.20
C GLU A 71 -5.15 -16.62 14.17
N GLY A 72 -5.45 -16.79 12.89
CA GLY A 72 -4.52 -16.48 11.80
C GLY A 72 -4.13 -14.99 11.78
N ALA A 73 -5.10 -14.09 11.99
CA ALA A 73 -4.84 -12.65 12.08
C ALA A 73 -4.00 -12.29 13.32
N VAL A 74 -4.25 -12.93 14.47
CA VAL A 74 -3.43 -12.76 15.68
C VAL A 74 -2.01 -13.25 15.44
N LYS A 75 -1.80 -14.40 14.81
CA LYS A 75 -0.46 -14.90 14.45
C LYS A 75 0.28 -13.95 13.51
N LYS A 76 -0.42 -13.41 12.50
CA LYS A 76 0.15 -12.39 11.59
C LYS A 76 0.54 -11.12 12.34
N PHE A 77 -0.32 -10.65 13.24
CA PHE A 77 -0.04 -9.48 14.07
C PHE A 77 1.17 -9.72 14.99
N GLN A 78 1.23 -10.88 15.65
CA GLN A 78 2.36 -11.28 16.49
C GLN A 78 3.67 -11.33 15.71
N ALA A 79 3.67 -11.98 14.54
CA ALA A 79 4.83 -12.05 13.65
C ALA A 79 5.31 -10.65 13.24
N ALA A 80 4.39 -9.79 12.83
CA ALA A 80 4.70 -8.42 12.41
C ALA A 80 5.25 -7.55 13.56
N ASN A 81 4.91 -7.85 14.81
CA ASN A 81 5.38 -7.15 15.99
C ASN A 81 6.53 -7.86 16.72
N LYS A 82 7.14 -8.90 16.10
CA LYS A 82 8.24 -9.69 16.68
C LYS A 82 7.88 -10.33 18.03
N LEU A 83 6.61 -10.72 18.18
CA LEU A 83 6.12 -11.46 19.33
C LEU A 83 6.08 -12.97 19.03
N PRO A 84 6.06 -13.82 20.07
CA PRO A 84 5.77 -15.25 19.89
C PRO A 84 4.45 -15.46 19.14
N THR A 85 4.49 -16.20 18.03
CA THR A 85 3.36 -16.44 17.11
C THR A 85 2.43 -17.54 17.59
N THR A 86 2.02 -17.46 18.85
CA THR A 86 1.22 -18.49 19.53
C THR A 86 -0.21 -18.57 19.00
N GLY A 87 -0.72 -17.50 18.38
CA GLY A 87 -2.13 -17.36 18.02
C GLY A 87 -3.04 -17.08 19.21
N PHE A 88 -2.47 -17.02 20.41
CA PHE A 88 -3.15 -16.66 21.65
C PHE A 88 -2.98 -15.16 21.92
N TYR A 89 -4.06 -14.46 22.19
CA TYR A 89 -4.05 -13.04 22.55
C TYR A 89 -3.69 -12.88 24.05
N GLY A 90 -2.42 -13.09 24.38
CA GLY A 90 -1.86 -12.88 25.71
C GLY A 90 -1.42 -11.44 25.98
N GLU A 91 -0.85 -11.18 27.16
CA GLU A 91 -0.51 -9.83 27.63
C GLU A 91 0.41 -9.06 26.68
N GLN A 92 1.44 -9.72 26.14
CA GLN A 92 2.37 -9.11 25.18
C GLN A 92 1.64 -8.70 23.89
N THR A 93 0.69 -9.52 23.44
CA THR A 93 -0.10 -9.26 22.24
C THR A 93 -1.10 -8.13 22.49
N ALA A 94 -1.71 -8.08 23.68
CA ALA A 94 -2.61 -7.02 24.09
C ALA A 94 -1.90 -5.67 24.25
N ALA A 95 -0.72 -5.67 24.86
CA ALA A 95 0.12 -4.48 24.98
C ALA A 95 0.56 -3.96 23.60
N ALA A 96 0.98 -4.85 22.70
CA ALA A 96 1.32 -4.49 21.33
C ALA A 96 0.11 -3.97 20.55
N LEU A 97 -1.07 -4.58 20.71
CA LEU A 97 -2.30 -4.13 20.06
C LEU A 97 -2.71 -2.75 20.56
N LYS A 98 -2.66 -2.51 21.87
CA LYS A 98 -2.90 -1.19 22.47
C LYS A 98 -1.94 -0.14 21.91
N LYS A 99 -0.65 -0.46 21.81
CA LYS A 99 0.38 0.42 21.22
C LYS A 99 0.13 0.69 19.74
N ALA A 100 -0.27 -0.33 18.98
CA ALA A 100 -0.56 -0.21 17.54
C ALA A 100 -1.83 0.59 17.27
N LEU A 101 -2.86 0.48 18.13
CA LEU A 101 -4.10 1.25 18.05
C LEU A 101 -3.94 2.70 18.55
N ALA A 102 -2.98 2.95 19.44
CA ALA A 102 -2.65 4.29 19.96
C ALA A 102 -1.67 5.06 19.05
N LYS A 103 -0.86 4.36 18.24
CA LYS A 103 -0.08 5.00 17.19
C LYS A 103 -1.06 5.60 16.18
N PRO A 104 -0.91 6.86 15.73
CA PRO A 104 -1.64 7.34 14.58
C PRO A 104 -1.46 6.29 13.47
N PRO A 105 -2.51 5.95 12.69
CA PRO A 105 -2.30 5.11 11.54
C PRO A 105 -1.10 5.68 10.78
N VAL A 106 -0.22 4.83 10.25
CA VAL A 106 0.60 5.30 9.13
C VAL A 106 -0.40 5.67 8.05
N GLN A 107 -0.81 6.94 8.07
CA GLN A 107 -1.74 7.54 7.16
C GLN A 107 -0.98 7.64 5.84
N THR A 108 -1.20 6.67 4.98
CA THR A 108 -1.39 7.00 3.57
C THR A 108 -2.88 6.90 3.29
N PRO A 109 -3.52 8.01 2.87
CA PRO A 109 -4.96 8.08 2.67
C PRO A 109 -5.47 6.96 1.75
N PRO A 110 -6.71 6.49 1.92
CA PRO A 110 -7.47 6.01 0.78
C PRO A 110 -7.71 7.23 -0.10
N THR A 111 -6.87 7.40 -1.11
CA THR A 111 -7.12 8.43 -2.12
C THR A 111 -8.41 8.06 -2.82
N GLN A 112 -9.39 8.96 -2.81
CA GLN A 112 -10.53 8.88 -3.71
C GLN A 112 -10.02 8.58 -5.13
N PRO A 113 -10.76 7.83 -5.95
CA PRO A 113 -10.44 7.70 -7.36
C PRO A 113 -10.32 9.11 -7.97
N GLY A 114 -9.09 9.60 -8.20
CA GLY A 114 -8.85 10.87 -8.89
C GLY A 114 -7.81 11.86 -8.34
N LYS A 115 -7.31 11.81 -7.09
CA LYS A 115 -6.33 12.84 -6.63
C LYS A 115 -5.21 12.32 -5.72
N PHE A 116 -4.16 11.76 -6.31
CA PHE A 116 -3.00 11.23 -5.59
C PHE A 116 -2.00 12.33 -5.19
N THR A 117 -1.40 12.18 -4.01
CA THR A 117 -0.31 13.05 -3.54
C THR A 117 0.99 12.27 -3.50
N LYS A 118 2.13 12.94 -3.67
CA LYS A 118 3.44 12.30 -3.56
C LYS A 118 3.57 11.56 -2.23
N PRO A 119 3.79 10.24 -2.22
CA PRO A 119 3.94 9.51 -0.97
C PRO A 119 5.25 9.89 -0.28
N ALA A 120 5.31 9.69 1.04
CA ALA A 120 6.57 9.80 1.76
C ALA A 120 7.57 8.74 1.26
N VAL A 121 8.81 9.17 1.04
CA VAL A 121 9.89 8.30 0.56
C VAL A 121 11.09 8.35 1.50
N ILE A 122 11.82 7.24 1.58
CA ILE A 122 13.10 7.15 2.25
C ILE A 122 14.18 7.39 1.19
N SER A 123 14.98 8.43 1.37
CA SER A 123 16.11 8.71 0.47
C SER A 123 17.18 7.62 0.61
N ALA A 124 17.51 6.96 -0.49
CA ALA A 124 18.52 5.89 -0.56
C ALA A 124 19.28 5.98 -1.89
N PRO A 125 20.04 7.07 -2.11
CA PRO A 125 20.52 7.43 -3.44
C PRO A 125 21.42 6.36 -4.05
N SER A 126 21.24 6.14 -5.35
CA SER A 126 22.10 5.34 -6.21
C SER A 126 22.94 6.26 -7.12
N PRO A 127 24.23 5.95 -7.33
CA PRO A 127 25.05 6.67 -8.30
C PRO A 127 24.80 6.22 -9.74
N ASN A 128 24.09 5.11 -9.95
CA ASN A 128 23.86 4.51 -11.26
C ASN A 128 22.72 5.24 -11.98
N SER A 129 23.00 6.45 -12.45
CA SER A 129 22.04 7.27 -13.19
C SER A 129 22.76 8.24 -14.10
N ASP A 130 22.06 8.72 -15.11
CA ASP A 130 22.52 9.77 -16.00
C ASP A 130 21.38 10.74 -16.34
N SER A 131 21.67 11.69 -17.23
CA SER A 131 20.68 12.64 -17.74
C SER A 131 19.63 11.91 -18.58
N ARG A 132 18.36 12.35 -18.50
CA ARG A 132 17.31 11.96 -19.46
C ARG A 132 17.48 12.61 -20.83
N ASN A 133 18.44 13.54 -20.96
CA ASN A 133 18.70 14.31 -22.18
C ASN A 133 17.45 15.06 -22.69
N GLY A 134 16.66 15.63 -21.78
CA GLY A 134 15.44 16.36 -22.09
C GLY A 134 14.25 15.48 -22.48
N THR A 135 14.35 14.15 -22.35
CA THR A 135 13.23 13.24 -22.62
C THR A 135 12.16 13.36 -21.54
N ASP A 136 10.92 13.59 -21.96
CA ASP A 136 9.76 13.61 -21.07
C ASP A 136 9.47 12.23 -20.48
N ILE A 137 8.91 12.24 -19.27
CA ILE A 137 8.47 11.03 -18.58
C ILE A 137 7.04 10.74 -19.03
N ASP A 138 6.83 9.60 -19.67
CA ASP A 138 5.50 9.20 -20.14
C ASP A 138 5.20 7.72 -19.95
N THR A 139 6.05 7.02 -19.20
CA THR A 139 6.01 5.57 -19.02
C THR A 139 6.37 5.21 -17.58
N ILE A 140 5.72 4.20 -17.01
CA ILE A 140 6.10 3.59 -15.74
C ILE A 140 6.37 2.12 -16.01
N VAL A 141 7.55 1.64 -15.62
CA VAL A 141 7.93 0.23 -15.74
C VAL A 141 8.01 -0.40 -14.36
N LEU A 142 7.16 -1.40 -14.14
CA LEU A 142 7.13 -2.18 -12.90
C LEU A 142 8.04 -3.40 -13.04
N HIS A 143 8.79 -3.66 -11.98
CA HIS A 143 9.72 -4.77 -11.84
C HIS A 143 9.41 -5.55 -10.58
N HIS A 144 9.99 -6.75 -10.47
CA HIS A 144 10.21 -7.39 -9.19
C HIS A 144 11.71 -7.67 -9.03
N THR A 145 12.21 -7.67 -7.79
CA THR A 145 13.66 -7.72 -7.56
C THR A 145 14.30 -9.08 -7.82
N GLY A 146 13.49 -10.14 -7.94
CA GLY A 146 13.93 -11.53 -8.13
C GLY A 146 14.48 -12.14 -6.83
N SER A 147 14.24 -11.47 -5.71
CA SER A 147 14.73 -11.82 -4.39
C SER A 147 13.73 -11.38 -3.33
N ASN A 148 13.70 -12.04 -2.18
CA ASN A 148 12.90 -11.60 -1.04
C ASN A 148 13.76 -10.88 0.01
N ASN A 149 14.87 -10.26 -0.43
CA ASN A 149 15.86 -9.61 0.41
C ASN A 149 15.94 -8.12 0.08
N GLY A 150 14.91 -7.36 0.45
CA GLY A 150 14.82 -5.92 0.15
C GLY A 150 16.04 -5.10 0.60
N LYS A 151 16.68 -5.46 1.72
CA LYS A 151 17.92 -4.81 2.16
C LYS A 151 19.08 -5.07 1.19
N GLY A 152 19.21 -6.31 0.72
CA GLY A 152 20.21 -6.70 -0.28
C GLY A 152 19.95 -6.05 -1.63
N ASP A 153 18.70 -6.08 -2.09
CA ASP A 153 18.27 -5.49 -3.37
C ASP A 153 18.55 -3.97 -3.39
N LEU A 154 18.19 -3.27 -2.31
CA LEU A 154 18.47 -1.84 -2.14
C LEU A 154 19.98 -1.55 -2.14
N ALA A 155 20.78 -2.38 -1.48
CA ALA A 155 22.23 -2.22 -1.47
C ALA A 155 22.84 -2.46 -2.86
N TRP A 156 22.35 -3.47 -3.58
CA TRP A 156 22.83 -3.82 -4.93
C TRP A 156 22.55 -2.72 -5.95
N MET A 157 21.33 -2.18 -5.97
CA MET A 157 20.97 -1.07 -6.87
C MET A 157 21.71 0.23 -6.58
N ARG A 158 22.34 0.35 -5.40
CA ARG A 158 23.17 1.51 -5.00
C ARG A 158 24.67 1.25 -5.17
N ASN A 159 25.07 0.02 -5.50
CA ASN A 159 26.47 -0.31 -5.76
C ASN A 159 26.89 0.26 -7.14
N PRO A 160 27.90 1.14 -7.23
CA PRO A 160 28.40 1.66 -8.51
C PRO A 160 28.85 0.58 -9.51
N GLN A 161 29.19 -0.62 -9.03
CA GLN A 161 29.62 -1.75 -9.86
C GLN A 161 28.45 -2.50 -10.49
N SER A 162 27.23 -2.41 -9.95
CA SER A 162 26.08 -3.15 -10.47
C SER A 162 25.63 -2.63 -11.83
N LYS A 163 25.88 -1.34 -12.12
CA LYS A 163 25.44 -0.65 -13.34
C LYS A 163 23.94 -0.80 -13.61
N VAL A 164 23.16 -0.96 -12.55
CA VAL A 164 21.70 -1.01 -12.57
C VAL A 164 21.13 -0.18 -11.42
N SER A 165 19.94 0.34 -11.60
CA SER A 165 19.17 1.08 -10.60
C SER A 165 17.72 1.19 -11.02
N ALA A 166 16.86 1.60 -10.09
CA ALA A 166 15.50 2.05 -10.37
C ALA A 166 15.31 3.45 -9.78
N ASN A 167 14.21 4.13 -10.12
CA ASN A 167 13.86 5.38 -9.45
C ASN A 167 13.36 5.09 -8.03
N TYR A 168 12.52 4.05 -7.89
CA TYR A 168 11.93 3.67 -6.62
C TYR A 168 12.05 2.17 -6.34
N MET A 169 12.06 1.82 -5.05
CA MET A 169 11.90 0.43 -4.58
C MET A 169 10.84 0.36 -3.48
N LEU A 170 9.95 -0.63 -3.55
CA LEU A 170 8.97 -0.94 -2.53
C LEU A 170 9.36 -2.20 -1.77
N ASP A 171 9.60 -2.06 -0.47
CA ASP A 171 9.83 -3.22 0.41
C ASP A 171 8.51 -3.91 0.79
N THR A 172 8.60 -5.11 1.34
CA THR A 172 7.49 -5.99 1.71
C THR A 172 6.52 -5.35 2.72
N ASP A 173 6.98 -4.39 3.52
CA ASP A 173 6.17 -3.61 4.47
C ASP A 173 5.55 -2.33 3.87
N GLY A 174 5.74 -2.09 2.58
CA GLY A 174 5.21 -0.93 1.85
C GLY A 174 6.05 0.34 1.99
N LYS A 175 7.24 0.29 2.62
CA LYS A 175 8.19 1.41 2.55
C LYS A 175 8.60 1.67 1.11
N ILE A 176 8.61 2.94 0.73
CA ILE A 176 9.09 3.40 -0.57
C ILE A 176 10.45 4.03 -0.37
N TYR A 177 11.46 3.51 -1.06
CA TYR A 177 12.78 4.10 -1.16
C TYR A 177 12.89 4.82 -2.50
N GLN A 178 13.47 6.03 -2.51
CA GLN A 178 13.83 6.73 -3.74
C GLN A 178 15.36 6.62 -3.93
N LEU A 179 15.77 5.97 -5.01
CA LEU A 179 17.17 5.72 -5.34
C LEU A 179 17.68 6.71 -6.38
N VAL A 180 16.87 6.99 -7.40
CA VAL A 180 17.18 7.96 -8.45
C VAL A 180 16.00 8.93 -8.55
N GLY A 181 16.32 10.24 -8.52
CA GLY A 181 15.32 11.29 -8.68
C GLY A 181 14.55 11.15 -9.99
N ASP A 182 13.31 11.64 -10.04
CA ASP A 182 12.46 11.47 -11.23
C ASP A 182 13.10 12.15 -12.44
N GLU A 183 13.80 13.26 -12.23
CA GLU A 183 14.49 14.06 -13.26
C GLU A 183 15.69 13.35 -13.91
N LYS A 184 16.16 12.24 -13.33
CA LYS A 184 17.29 11.46 -13.82
C LYS A 184 16.85 10.14 -14.42
N ARG A 185 17.62 9.69 -15.40
CA ARG A 185 17.47 8.40 -16.04
C ARG A 185 18.08 7.32 -15.16
N ALA A 186 17.24 6.47 -14.58
CA ALA A 186 17.66 5.26 -13.88
C ALA A 186 17.98 4.13 -14.89
N TRP A 187 18.76 3.14 -14.50
CA TRP A 187 19.22 2.07 -15.38
C TRP A 187 18.50 0.74 -15.06
N HIS A 188 17.22 0.63 -15.42
CA HIS A 188 16.37 -0.52 -15.06
C HIS A 188 15.91 -1.36 -16.26
N ALA A 189 15.59 -0.74 -17.40
CA ALA A 189 14.94 -1.40 -18.53
C ALA A 189 15.93 -2.21 -19.39
N GLY A 190 17.20 -1.80 -19.46
CA GLY A 190 18.15 -2.34 -20.43
C GLY A 190 17.68 -2.12 -21.88
N LYS A 191 17.94 -3.08 -22.78
CA LYS A 191 17.43 -3.00 -24.17
C LYS A 191 15.92 -3.21 -24.19
N ALA A 192 15.17 -2.22 -24.66
CA ALA A 192 13.72 -2.21 -24.61
C ALA A 192 13.09 -1.43 -25.77
N GLU A 193 11.78 -1.55 -25.90
CA GLU A 193 10.92 -0.84 -26.86
C GLU A 193 9.62 -0.44 -26.16
N LEU A 194 8.90 0.53 -26.72
CA LEU A 194 7.54 0.88 -26.26
C LEU A 194 6.57 0.62 -27.41
N HIS A 195 5.58 -0.25 -27.19
CA HIS A 195 4.56 -0.60 -28.19
C HIS A 195 5.13 -1.00 -29.56
N GLY A 196 6.22 -1.76 -29.56
CA GLY A 196 6.90 -2.22 -30.79
C GLY A 196 7.86 -1.19 -31.42
N VAL A 197 8.01 -0.01 -30.82
CA VAL A 197 8.90 1.04 -31.31
C VAL A 197 10.18 1.06 -30.46
N PRO A 198 11.36 0.72 -31.04
CA PRO A 198 12.63 0.83 -30.34
C PRO A 198 12.86 2.26 -29.81
N THR A 199 13.12 2.37 -28.51
CA THR A 199 13.27 3.65 -27.82
C THR A 199 14.11 3.48 -26.56
N ASP A 200 14.67 4.57 -26.03
CA ASP A 200 15.33 4.52 -24.72
C ASP A 200 14.27 4.55 -23.61
N VAL A 201 13.78 3.36 -23.25
CA VAL A 201 12.75 3.22 -22.20
C VAL A 201 13.26 3.76 -20.86
N ASN A 202 14.56 3.64 -20.54
CA ASN A 202 15.10 4.23 -19.31
C ASN A 202 14.91 5.76 -19.29
N ALA A 203 15.16 6.43 -20.42
CA ALA A 203 15.10 7.89 -20.50
C ALA A 203 13.69 8.45 -20.34
N ARG A 204 12.67 7.73 -20.83
CA ARG A 204 11.26 8.18 -20.80
C ARG A 204 10.41 7.59 -19.67
N SER A 205 11.00 6.75 -18.82
CA SER A 205 10.23 6.04 -17.79
C SER A 205 10.72 6.22 -16.37
N ILE A 206 9.82 5.95 -15.43
CA ILE A 206 10.10 5.73 -14.03
C ILE A 206 10.13 4.21 -13.78
N GLY A 207 11.28 3.70 -13.33
CA GLY A 207 11.44 2.32 -12.90
C GLY A 207 11.04 2.15 -11.43
N ILE A 208 10.17 1.18 -11.15
CA ILE A 208 9.73 0.84 -9.80
C ILE A 208 9.99 -0.64 -9.52
N GLU A 209 10.89 -0.91 -8.58
CA GLU A 209 11.20 -2.26 -8.10
C GLU A 209 10.30 -2.65 -6.93
N ILE A 210 9.77 -3.87 -6.95
CA ILE A 210 8.91 -4.38 -5.88
C ILE A 210 9.56 -5.64 -5.31
N VAL A 211 9.94 -5.60 -4.02
CA VAL A 211 10.64 -6.71 -3.37
C VAL A 211 9.79 -7.97 -3.40
N ASN A 212 10.21 -8.96 -4.19
CA ASN A 212 9.53 -10.24 -4.36
C ASN A 212 10.49 -11.22 -5.05
N ASP A 213 10.40 -12.50 -4.69
CA ASP A 213 11.29 -13.54 -5.22
C ASP A 213 11.05 -13.91 -6.69
N GLY A 214 9.95 -13.44 -7.30
CA GLY A 214 9.67 -13.70 -8.70
C GLY A 214 9.11 -15.06 -9.02
N SER A 215 8.99 -15.94 -8.03
CA SER A 215 8.64 -17.35 -8.22
C SER A 215 7.22 -17.59 -8.76
N GLY A 216 6.37 -16.55 -8.75
CA GLY A 216 4.93 -16.67 -8.99
C GLY A 216 4.16 -17.31 -7.83
N LYS A 217 4.85 -17.77 -6.76
CA LYS A 217 4.24 -18.40 -5.59
C LYS A 217 4.12 -17.42 -4.43
N THR A 218 5.15 -16.60 -4.22
CA THR A 218 5.15 -15.58 -3.17
C THR A 218 4.28 -14.41 -3.57
N ALA A 219 3.20 -14.19 -2.82
CA ALA A 219 2.30 -13.08 -3.07
C ALA A 219 2.96 -11.73 -2.77
N PHE A 220 2.71 -10.74 -3.62
CA PHE A 220 2.95 -9.33 -3.29
C PHE A 220 2.02 -8.91 -2.15
N THR A 221 2.55 -8.20 -1.15
CA THR A 221 1.81 -7.90 0.08
C THR A 221 0.76 -6.82 -0.12
N ASP A 222 -0.25 -6.77 0.75
CA ASP A 222 -1.22 -5.67 0.75
C ASP A 222 -0.57 -4.30 0.96
N ALA A 223 0.49 -4.25 1.77
CA ALA A 223 1.25 -3.03 2.01
C ALA A 223 1.96 -2.57 0.74
N GLN A 224 2.54 -3.49 -0.03
CA GLN A 224 3.14 -3.19 -1.34
C GLN A 224 2.10 -2.65 -2.31
N TYR A 225 0.96 -3.32 -2.50
CA TYR A 225 -0.08 -2.80 -3.41
C TYR A 225 -0.61 -1.44 -2.98
N LYS A 226 -0.78 -1.21 -1.68
CA LYS A 226 -1.23 0.09 -1.18
C LYS A 226 -0.21 1.19 -1.52
N ALA A 227 1.06 0.97 -1.19
CA ALA A 227 2.14 1.91 -1.49
C ALA A 227 2.31 2.13 -3.00
N LEU A 228 2.25 1.05 -3.78
CA LEU A 228 2.38 1.07 -5.23
C LEU A 228 1.25 1.86 -5.88
N THR A 229 0.01 1.63 -5.43
CA THR A 229 -1.17 2.37 -5.93
C THR A 229 -1.02 3.87 -5.69
N GLN A 230 -0.53 4.27 -4.51
CA GLN A 230 -0.27 5.69 -4.21
C GLN A 230 0.83 6.27 -5.10
N LEU A 231 1.95 5.57 -5.22
CA LEU A 231 3.10 6.03 -6.00
C LEU A 231 2.75 6.11 -7.50
N VAL A 232 2.24 5.03 -8.08
CA VAL A 232 1.85 4.97 -9.50
C VAL A 232 0.74 5.96 -9.80
N GLY A 233 -0.26 6.09 -8.91
CA GLY A 233 -1.33 7.07 -9.07
C GLY A 233 -0.80 8.51 -9.08
N TYR A 234 0.12 8.84 -8.18
CA TYR A 234 0.79 10.15 -8.15
C TYR A 234 1.61 10.40 -9.41
N LEU A 235 2.50 9.47 -9.79
CA LEU A 235 3.36 9.60 -10.97
C LEU A 235 2.55 9.71 -12.26
N LYS A 236 1.46 8.94 -12.37
CA LYS A 236 0.52 9.03 -13.48
C LYS A 236 -0.09 10.42 -13.61
N GLN A 237 -0.45 11.04 -12.49
CA GLN A 237 -1.04 12.39 -12.48
C GLN A 237 0.01 13.47 -12.79
N GLU A 238 1.16 13.40 -12.13
CA GLU A 238 2.25 14.36 -12.24
C GLU A 238 2.78 14.44 -13.68
N TYR A 239 3.09 13.29 -14.27
CA TYR A 239 3.69 13.19 -15.60
C TYR A 239 2.68 12.91 -16.71
N LYS A 240 1.38 12.89 -16.39
CA LYS A 240 0.29 12.57 -17.35
C LYS A 240 0.50 11.25 -18.09
N VAL A 241 1.07 10.25 -17.41
CA VAL A 241 1.37 8.93 -18.00
C VAL A 241 0.08 8.28 -18.50
N PRO A 242 0.00 7.90 -19.78
CA PRO A 242 -1.13 7.13 -20.30
C PRO A 242 -1.29 5.80 -19.56
N ALA A 243 -2.52 5.36 -19.31
CA ALA A 243 -2.75 4.12 -18.56
C ALA A 243 -2.15 2.87 -19.24
N ASN A 244 -2.08 2.87 -20.58
CA ASN A 244 -1.43 1.84 -21.39
C ASN A 244 0.11 1.91 -21.37
N ASN A 245 0.70 2.95 -20.78
CA ASN A 245 2.15 3.08 -20.58
C ASN A 245 2.58 2.74 -19.14
N ILE A 246 1.69 2.09 -18.37
CA ILE A 246 2.03 1.47 -17.09
C ILE A 246 2.20 -0.03 -17.37
N LEU A 247 3.45 -0.45 -17.51
CA LEU A 247 3.84 -1.73 -18.11
C LEU A 247 4.75 -2.51 -17.16
N GLY A 248 4.83 -3.83 -17.36
CA GLY A 248 5.86 -4.66 -16.75
C GLY A 248 7.16 -4.60 -17.55
N HIS A 249 8.28 -4.97 -16.94
CA HIS A 249 9.56 -5.07 -17.64
C HIS A 249 9.48 -6.05 -18.83
N LYS A 250 8.78 -7.16 -18.66
CA LYS A 250 8.52 -8.15 -19.72
C LYS A 250 7.83 -7.60 -20.97
N ASP A 251 7.02 -6.55 -20.81
CA ASP A 251 6.24 -5.98 -21.90
C ASP A 251 7.13 -5.09 -22.79
N VAL A 252 8.12 -4.42 -22.20
CA VAL A 252 9.04 -3.50 -22.88
C VAL A 252 10.37 -4.16 -23.28
N ALA A 253 10.81 -5.21 -22.58
CA ALA A 253 12.11 -5.83 -22.80
C ALA A 253 12.22 -6.48 -24.18
N VAL A 254 13.37 -6.27 -24.84
CA VAL A 254 13.73 -6.97 -26.08
C VAL A 254 15.06 -7.73 -25.94
N PRO A 255 15.25 -8.86 -26.64
CA PRO A 255 14.22 -9.60 -27.37
C PRO A 255 13.08 -10.06 -26.45
N LYS A 256 11.88 -10.28 -27.00
CA LYS A 256 10.73 -10.74 -26.22
C LYS A 256 11.08 -12.06 -25.51
N GLY A 257 10.68 -12.19 -24.25
CA GLY A 257 11.06 -13.31 -23.38
C GLY A 257 12.37 -13.13 -22.62
N ARG A 258 13.14 -12.05 -22.83
CA ARG A 258 14.35 -11.74 -22.03
C ARG A 258 14.04 -11.53 -20.54
N LYS A 259 12.86 -10.98 -20.27
CA LYS A 259 12.38 -10.62 -18.93
C LYS A 259 10.97 -11.16 -18.74
N ASP A 260 10.68 -11.60 -17.53
CA ASP A 260 9.40 -12.18 -17.11
C ASP A 260 8.75 -11.35 -15.98
N ASP A 261 9.42 -10.28 -15.53
CA ASP A 261 8.97 -9.44 -14.45
C ASP A 261 7.99 -8.33 -14.88
N PRO A 262 7.04 -7.95 -13.99
CA PRO A 262 6.75 -8.56 -12.70
C PRO A 262 6.13 -9.96 -12.88
N ALA A 263 6.33 -10.81 -11.88
CA ALA A 263 5.91 -12.21 -11.89
C ALA A 263 4.42 -12.39 -12.21
N ALA A 264 4.05 -13.56 -12.73
CA ALA A 264 2.70 -13.83 -13.23
C ALA A 264 1.58 -13.64 -12.20
N ASN A 265 1.89 -13.75 -10.90
CA ASN A 265 0.95 -13.53 -9.80
C ASN A 265 0.81 -12.05 -9.37
N PHE A 266 1.43 -11.11 -10.10
CA PHE A 266 1.19 -9.68 -9.92
C PHE A 266 -0.23 -9.32 -10.41
N ASP A 267 -1.04 -8.78 -9.51
CA ASP A 267 -2.44 -8.44 -9.72
C ASP A 267 -2.57 -7.03 -10.35
N TRP A 268 -2.48 -7.01 -11.68
CA TRP A 268 -2.69 -5.81 -12.49
C TRP A 268 -4.08 -5.20 -12.28
N ASN A 269 -5.11 -6.01 -12.07
CA ASN A 269 -6.47 -5.53 -11.90
C ASN A 269 -6.62 -4.74 -10.59
N ARG A 270 -5.99 -5.23 -9.51
CA ARG A 270 -5.93 -4.51 -8.23
C ARG A 270 -5.23 -3.16 -8.38
N LEU A 271 -4.09 -3.11 -9.08
CA LEU A 271 -3.40 -1.84 -9.33
C LEU A 271 -4.26 -0.89 -10.16
N ARG A 272 -4.78 -1.34 -11.32
CA ARG A 272 -5.58 -0.53 -12.25
C ARG A 272 -6.82 0.06 -11.59
N LYS A 273 -7.59 -0.77 -10.89
CA LYS A 273 -8.74 -0.33 -10.10
C LYS A 273 -8.34 0.69 -9.04
N GLY A 274 -7.19 0.48 -8.38
CA GLY A 274 -6.65 1.38 -7.38
C GLY A 274 -6.30 2.76 -7.91
N ILE A 275 -5.82 2.86 -9.16
CA ILE A 275 -5.43 4.13 -9.81
C ILE A 275 -6.54 4.74 -10.69
N GLY A 276 -7.78 4.24 -10.56
CA GLY A 276 -8.96 4.73 -11.29
C GLY A 276 -8.98 4.39 -12.78
N GLY A 277 -8.41 3.24 -13.16
CA GLY A 277 -8.52 2.63 -14.49
C GLY A 277 -9.38 1.38 -14.50
#